data_AF-A0A2V8NYI7-F1
#
_entry.id   AF-A0A2V8NYI7-F1
#
_cell.length_a   1.000
_cell.length_b   1.000
_cell.length_c   1.000
_cell.angle_alpha   90.00
_cell.angle_beta   90.00
_cell.angle_gamma   90.00
#
_symmetry.space_group_name_H-M   'P 1'
#
loop_
_entity.id
_entity.type
_entity.pdbx_description
1 polymer ?
#
loop_
_entity_poly.entity_id
_entity_poly.type
_entity_poly.pdbx_seq_one_letter_code
_entity_poly.pdbx_strand_id
1 'polypeptide(L)'
;NFVVYHSAIKHGSSEGPNWKESNQYDPATGDFLWHNVLMDIKKRNPQMNNVYCELGSFFNTLSVVDPVMAAHGLGKNIKYYGADHTVWGTDCLWWGSPQWGIDAFKRFQMPDEMCEKFGYKKVTKKDKAMIFGLNAARLYKVDVKAKRKALPADALEGIKAAYLDRGGLRSNAVYGWVRADD
;
A
#
# COMPACT_ATOMS: atom_id res chain seq x y z
N ASN A 1 -12.18 -12.04 1.72
CA ASN A 1 -11.45 -10.89 1.13
C ASN A 1 -9.97 -11.22 1.16
N PHE A 2 -9.24 -10.86 0.11
CA PHE A 2 -7.81 -11.06 -0.04
C PHE A 2 -7.15 -9.72 -0.34
N VAL A 3 -6.06 -9.43 0.34
CA VAL A 3 -5.21 -8.26 0.08
C VAL A 3 -3.94 -8.78 -0.56
N VAL A 4 -3.68 -8.36 -1.80
CA VAL A 4 -2.48 -8.75 -2.55
C VAL A 4 -1.42 -7.69 -2.30
N TYR A 5 -0.47 -8.00 -1.42
CA TYR A 5 0.61 -7.11 -1.02
C TYR A 5 1.44 -6.66 -2.21
N HIS A 6 1.78 -5.38 -2.19
CA HIS A 6 2.60 -4.70 -3.19
C HIS A 6 2.10 -4.90 -4.62
N SER A 7 0.78 -5.06 -4.78
CA SER A 7 0.11 -5.27 -6.06
C SER A 7 0.75 -6.40 -6.90
N ALA A 8 1.30 -7.42 -6.24
CA ALA A 8 2.04 -8.50 -6.87
C ALA A 8 3.25 -8.03 -7.70
N ILE A 9 4.04 -7.06 -7.22
CA ILE A 9 5.40 -6.87 -7.72
C ILE A 9 6.25 -8.08 -7.33
N LYS A 10 7.02 -8.65 -8.28
CA LYS A 10 7.82 -9.85 -8.01
C LYS A 10 9.17 -9.53 -7.41
N HIS A 11 9.86 -8.54 -7.99
CA HIS A 11 11.18 -8.11 -7.54
C HIS A 11 11.21 -6.61 -7.30
N GLY A 12 11.77 -6.19 -6.16
CA GLY A 12 12.06 -4.78 -5.86
C GLY A 12 13.39 -4.32 -6.44
N SER A 13 13.62 -3.00 -6.51
CA SER A 13 14.87 -2.43 -6.99
C SER A 13 16.11 -2.75 -6.13
N SER A 14 15.90 -3.24 -4.91
CA SER A 14 16.97 -3.70 -4.01
C SER A 14 17.50 -5.09 -4.34
N GLU A 15 16.84 -5.85 -5.23
CA GLU A 15 17.20 -7.24 -5.54
C GLU A 15 18.23 -7.37 -6.68
N GLY A 16 18.86 -6.26 -7.07
CA GLY A 16 19.94 -6.22 -8.05
C GLY A 16 19.62 -5.33 -9.27
N PRO A 17 20.62 -5.06 -10.13
CA PRO A 17 20.45 -4.13 -11.26
C PRO A 17 19.43 -4.62 -12.29
N ASN A 18 19.28 -5.94 -12.44
CA ASN A 18 18.41 -6.57 -13.44
C ASN A 18 16.98 -6.84 -12.95
N TRP A 19 16.53 -6.09 -11.93
CA TRP A 19 15.22 -6.33 -11.30
C TRP A 19 14.06 -6.07 -12.25
N LYS A 20 14.21 -5.16 -13.23
CA LYS A 20 13.16 -4.87 -14.24
C LYS A 20 13.01 -6.01 -15.23
N GLU A 21 14.13 -6.54 -15.71
CA GLU A 21 14.20 -7.72 -16.58
C GLU A 21 13.64 -8.94 -15.84
N SER A 22 13.95 -9.09 -14.55
CA SER A 22 13.42 -10.16 -13.70
C SER A 22 11.91 -10.06 -13.46
N ASN A 23 11.38 -8.83 -13.48
CA ASN A 23 9.94 -8.55 -13.52
C ASN A 23 9.35 -8.64 -14.93
N GLN A 24 10.14 -8.93 -15.97
CA GLN A 24 9.69 -8.92 -17.37
C GLN A 24 8.91 -7.64 -17.72
N TYR A 25 9.42 -6.49 -17.27
CA TYR A 25 8.75 -5.22 -17.49
C TYR A 25 8.79 -4.83 -18.97
N ASP A 26 7.62 -4.63 -19.57
CA ASP A 26 7.47 -4.11 -20.93
C ASP A 26 7.06 -2.63 -20.87
N PRO A 27 7.93 -1.69 -21.26
CA PRO A 27 7.63 -0.26 -21.23
C PRO A 27 6.58 0.18 -22.27
N ALA A 28 6.31 -0.62 -23.30
CA ALA A 28 5.30 -0.29 -24.31
C ALA A 28 3.87 -0.46 -23.76
N THR A 29 3.66 -1.46 -22.92
CA THR A 29 2.38 -1.82 -22.30
C THR A 29 2.31 -1.44 -20.81
N GLY A 30 3.47 -1.28 -20.18
CA GLY A 30 3.70 -1.19 -18.75
C GLY A 30 3.33 -2.46 -17.99
N ASP A 31 3.30 -3.62 -18.64
CA ASP A 31 3.07 -4.90 -17.98
C ASP A 31 4.34 -5.36 -17.26
N PHE A 32 4.16 -6.00 -16.10
CA PHE A 32 5.23 -6.71 -15.39
C PHE A 32 4.66 -7.98 -14.77
N LEU A 33 5.49 -9.01 -14.73
CA LEU A 33 5.19 -10.43 -14.58
C LEU A 33 3.97 -10.75 -13.69
N TRP A 34 4.12 -10.66 -12.37
CA TRP A 34 3.07 -11.06 -11.43
C TRP A 34 1.90 -10.06 -11.36
N HIS A 35 2.15 -8.78 -11.57
CA HIS A 35 1.11 -7.76 -11.63
C HIS A 35 0.19 -7.95 -12.83
N ASN A 36 0.74 -8.28 -14.00
CA ASN A 36 -0.06 -8.58 -15.18
C ASN A 36 -0.94 -9.82 -14.95
N VAL A 37 -0.40 -10.87 -14.32
CA VAL A 37 -1.20 -12.04 -13.89
C VAL A 37 -2.36 -11.62 -12.98
N LEU A 38 -2.11 -10.74 -12.01
CA LEU A 38 -3.15 -10.20 -11.12
C LEU A 38 -4.22 -9.43 -11.93
N MET A 39 -3.82 -8.61 -12.91
CA MET A 39 -4.76 -7.91 -13.78
C MET A 39 -5.57 -8.87 -14.67
N ASP A 40 -4.94 -9.91 -15.21
CA ASP A 40 -5.57 -10.94 -16.04
C ASP A 40 -6.59 -11.77 -15.28
N ILE A 41 -6.35 -12.06 -13.99
CA ILE A 41 -7.35 -12.73 -13.15
C ILE A 41 -8.63 -11.87 -13.06
N LYS A 42 -8.52 -10.56 -12.83
CA LYS A 42 -9.69 -9.66 -12.77
C LYS A 42 -10.35 -9.45 -14.13
N LYS A 43 -9.57 -9.32 -15.21
CA LYS A 43 -10.09 -9.23 -16.58
C LYS A 43 -10.94 -10.45 -16.95
N ARG A 44 -10.50 -11.67 -16.58
CA ARG A 44 -11.24 -12.93 -16.78
C ARG A 44 -12.42 -13.11 -15.83
N ASN A 45 -12.41 -12.44 -14.69
CA ASN A 45 -13.43 -12.56 -13.64
C ASN A 45 -13.94 -11.17 -13.21
N PRO A 46 -14.65 -10.44 -14.09
CA PRO A 46 -15.05 -9.06 -13.82
C PRO A 46 -15.91 -8.89 -12.55
N GLN A 47 -16.66 -9.92 -12.17
CA GLN A 47 -17.49 -9.99 -10.96
C GLN A 47 -16.69 -10.17 -9.66
N MET A 48 -15.39 -10.48 -9.73
CA MET A 48 -14.53 -10.68 -8.55
C MET A 48 -14.36 -9.37 -7.78
N ASN A 49 -14.92 -9.27 -6.57
CA ASN A 49 -14.95 -8.06 -5.74
C ASN A 49 -14.40 -8.28 -4.33
N ASN A 50 -13.68 -9.38 -4.13
CA ASN A 50 -13.11 -9.78 -2.84
C ASN A 50 -11.58 -9.73 -2.84
N VAL A 51 -10.95 -9.14 -3.84
CA VAL A 51 -9.49 -9.00 -3.99
C VAL A 51 -9.13 -7.52 -4.03
N TYR A 52 -8.11 -7.12 -3.27
CA TYR A 52 -7.64 -5.75 -3.14
C TYR A 52 -6.17 -5.64 -3.53
N CYS A 53 -5.83 -4.67 -4.37
CA CYS A 53 -4.44 -4.34 -4.70
C CYS A 53 -3.86 -3.42 -3.63
N GLU A 54 -2.81 -3.86 -2.94
CA GLU A 54 -2.13 -3.09 -1.91
C GLU A 54 -0.96 -2.32 -2.52
N LEU A 55 -0.82 -1.02 -2.22
CA LEU A 55 0.18 -0.16 -2.85
C LEU A 55 1.57 -0.27 -2.25
N GLY A 56 1.71 -0.22 -0.92
CA GLY A 56 2.92 -0.50 -0.16
C GLY A 56 4.23 -0.12 -0.84
N SER A 57 5.16 -1.07 -0.80
CA SER A 57 6.48 -0.99 -1.41
C SER A 57 6.38 -0.90 -2.92
N PHE A 58 5.30 -1.37 -3.55
CA PHE A 58 5.08 -1.15 -4.98
C PHE A 58 5.03 0.34 -5.32
N PHE A 59 4.11 1.13 -4.76
CA PHE A 59 4.04 2.55 -5.09
C PHE A 59 5.17 3.34 -4.43
N ASN A 60 5.46 3.07 -3.16
CA ASN A 60 6.44 3.84 -2.40
C ASN A 60 7.81 3.77 -3.07
N THR A 61 8.33 2.57 -3.35
CA THR A 61 9.66 2.43 -3.96
C THR A 61 9.66 2.91 -5.42
N LEU A 62 8.70 2.47 -6.24
CA LEU A 62 8.67 2.80 -7.66
C LEU A 62 8.46 4.30 -7.90
N SER A 63 7.72 5.01 -7.05
CA SER A 63 7.55 6.46 -7.18
C SER A 63 8.87 7.25 -7.13
N VAL A 64 9.92 6.65 -6.57
CA VAL A 64 11.27 7.22 -6.51
C VAL A 64 12.16 6.65 -7.61
N VAL A 65 12.17 5.32 -7.78
CA VAL A 65 13.15 4.65 -8.66
C VAL A 65 12.70 4.49 -10.10
N ASP A 66 11.39 4.38 -10.35
CA ASP A 66 10.81 4.27 -11.70
C ASP A 66 9.35 4.81 -11.71
N PRO A 67 9.17 6.14 -11.74
CA PRO A 67 7.85 6.76 -11.63
C PRO A 67 6.89 6.38 -12.76
N VAL A 68 7.41 6.01 -13.93
CA VAL A 68 6.62 5.56 -15.07
C VAL A 68 6.03 4.18 -14.78
N MET A 69 6.84 3.25 -14.27
CA MET A 69 6.36 1.94 -13.83
C MET A 69 5.35 2.07 -12.68
N ALA A 70 5.58 2.98 -11.73
CA ALA A 70 4.63 3.30 -10.65
C ALA A 70 3.28 3.75 -11.21
N ALA A 71 3.29 4.68 -12.18
CA ALA A 71 2.09 5.18 -12.83
C ALA A 71 1.35 4.08 -13.60
N HIS A 72 2.05 3.21 -14.33
CA HIS A 72 1.44 2.07 -15.00
C HIS A 72 0.75 1.12 -14.02
N GLY A 73 1.43 0.67 -12.97
CA GLY A 73 0.85 -0.28 -12.04
C GLY A 73 -0.34 0.30 -11.27
N LEU A 74 -0.26 1.56 -10.82
CA LEU A 74 -1.38 2.25 -10.18
C LEU A 74 -2.55 2.47 -11.15
N GLY A 75 -2.26 2.89 -12.38
CA GLY A 75 -3.26 3.08 -13.43
C GLY A 75 -4.03 1.80 -13.73
N LYS A 76 -3.34 0.67 -13.82
CA LYS A 76 -3.93 -0.65 -14.02
C LYS A 76 -4.73 -1.14 -12.81
N ASN A 77 -4.21 -0.96 -11.58
CA ASN A 77 -4.95 -1.27 -10.36
C ASN A 77 -6.32 -0.55 -10.37
N ILE A 78 -6.32 0.77 -10.59
CA ILE A 78 -7.56 1.55 -10.62
C ILE A 78 -8.44 1.17 -11.82
N LYS A 79 -7.86 0.92 -13.00
CA LYS A 79 -8.62 0.59 -14.22
C LYS A 79 -9.36 -0.74 -14.10
N TYR A 80 -8.72 -1.78 -13.56
CA TYR A 80 -9.28 -3.13 -13.55
C TYR A 80 -9.97 -3.49 -12.23
N TYR A 81 -9.38 -3.11 -11.09
CA TYR A 81 -9.96 -3.40 -9.78
C TYR A 81 -10.83 -2.27 -9.26
N GLY A 82 -10.54 -1.03 -9.65
CA GLY A 82 -11.20 0.16 -9.13
C GLY A 82 -10.43 0.80 -7.99
N ALA A 83 -10.61 2.12 -7.84
CA ALA A 83 -10.05 2.85 -6.71
C ALA A 83 -10.69 2.40 -5.37
N ASP A 84 -11.85 1.76 -5.39
CA ASP A 84 -12.52 1.16 -4.25
C ASP A 84 -11.95 -0.22 -3.85
N HIS A 85 -11.13 -0.86 -4.69
CA HIS A 85 -10.42 -2.12 -4.40
C HIS A 85 -8.89 -1.95 -4.42
N THR A 86 -8.41 -0.72 -4.25
CA THR A 86 -6.99 -0.42 -4.06
C THR A 86 -6.80 0.10 -2.63
N VAL A 87 -5.82 -0.43 -1.89
CA VAL A 87 -5.58 -0.07 -0.48
C VAL A 87 -4.16 0.43 -0.28
N TRP A 88 -4.03 1.39 0.63
CA TRP A 88 -2.74 1.91 1.07
C TRP A 88 -2.06 0.95 2.06
N GLY A 89 -0.75 0.83 1.94
CA GLY A 89 0.13 0.28 2.95
C GLY A 89 1.40 1.10 3.03
N THR A 90 1.94 1.21 4.23
CA THR A 90 3.08 2.09 4.52
C THR A 90 4.41 1.39 4.34
N ASP A 91 4.46 0.09 4.64
CA ASP A 91 5.70 -0.69 4.79
C ASP A 91 6.77 0.02 5.63
N CYS A 92 6.30 0.78 6.63
CA CYS A 92 7.16 1.61 7.47
C CYS A 92 8.14 0.80 8.33
N LEU A 93 7.88 -0.50 8.50
CA LEU A 93 8.83 -1.42 9.12
C LEU A 93 10.16 -1.48 8.33
N TRP A 94 10.09 -1.38 7.00
CA TRP A 94 11.23 -1.47 6.10
C TRP A 94 11.76 -0.09 5.70
N TRP A 95 10.88 0.91 5.55
CA TRP A 95 11.21 2.21 4.96
C TRP A 95 11.19 3.39 5.94
N GLY A 96 11.01 3.14 7.23
CA GLY A 96 10.91 4.19 8.25
C GLY A 96 9.61 4.98 8.14
N SER A 97 9.65 6.27 8.51
CA SER A 97 8.44 7.12 8.51
C SER A 97 7.78 7.17 7.13
N PRO A 98 6.46 6.89 7.01
CA PRO A 98 5.79 6.82 5.71
C PRO A 98 5.44 8.18 5.11
N GLN A 99 5.81 9.28 5.77
CA GLN A 99 5.39 10.64 5.40
C GLN A 99 5.74 10.99 3.96
N TRP A 100 6.92 10.58 3.50
CA TRP A 100 7.39 10.84 2.13
C TRP A 100 6.52 10.16 1.08
N GLY A 101 6.11 8.90 1.29
CA GLY A 101 5.24 8.16 0.39
C GLY A 101 3.81 8.73 0.39
N ILE A 102 3.32 9.13 1.56
CA ILE A 102 2.02 9.82 1.69
C ILE A 102 2.01 11.12 0.88
N ASP A 103 3.06 11.94 0.99
CA ASP A 103 3.15 13.19 0.25
C ASP A 103 3.32 12.97 -1.26
N ALA A 104 4.11 11.96 -1.66
CA ALA A 104 4.22 11.56 -3.05
C ALA A 104 2.85 11.18 -3.63
N PHE A 105 2.08 10.32 -2.96
CA PHE A 105 0.76 9.91 -3.45
C PHE A 105 -0.28 11.05 -3.40
N LYS A 106 -0.21 11.94 -2.40
CA LYS A 106 -1.05 13.15 -2.35
C LYS A 106 -0.79 14.08 -3.54
N ARG A 107 0.46 14.19 -4.00
CA ARG A 107 0.84 15.00 -5.18
C ARG A 107 0.63 14.28 -6.50
N PHE A 108 0.73 12.95 -6.51
CA PHE A 108 0.63 12.14 -7.72
C PHE A 108 -0.63 12.47 -8.54
N GLN A 109 -0.46 12.63 -9.84
CA GLN A 109 -1.55 12.68 -10.79
C GLN A 109 -1.16 11.86 -12.02
N MET A 110 -2.10 11.11 -12.58
CA MET A 110 -1.87 10.34 -13.80
C MET A 110 -1.50 11.31 -14.94
N PRO A 111 -0.36 11.12 -15.63
CA PRO A 111 -0.01 11.95 -16.79
C PRO A 111 -1.08 11.88 -17.88
N ASP A 112 -1.29 12.97 -18.62
CA ASP A 112 -2.31 13.04 -19.69
C ASP A 112 -2.02 12.03 -20.81
N GLU A 113 -0.76 11.94 -21.25
CA GLU A 113 -0.33 10.96 -22.25
C GLU A 113 -0.68 9.52 -21.85
N MET A 114 -0.55 9.18 -20.56
CA MET A 114 -0.91 7.84 -20.09
C MET A 114 -2.42 7.63 -20.02
N CYS A 115 -3.19 8.68 -19.75
CA CYS A 115 -4.65 8.64 -19.87
C CYS A 115 -5.07 8.36 -21.31
N GLU A 116 -4.48 9.07 -22.28
CA GLU A 116 -4.78 8.95 -23.70
C GLU A 116 -4.37 7.59 -24.26
N LYS A 117 -3.12 7.18 -24.03
CA LYS A 117 -2.54 5.97 -24.62
C LYS A 117 -3.07 4.67 -24.00
N PHE A 118 -3.30 4.66 -22.68
CA PHE A 118 -3.65 3.44 -21.95
C PHE A 118 -5.08 3.43 -21.40
N GLY A 119 -5.84 4.51 -21.57
CA GLY A 119 -7.18 4.65 -21.02
C GLY A 119 -7.20 4.67 -19.49
N TYR A 120 -6.11 5.12 -18.86
CA TYR A 120 -6.12 5.39 -17.43
C TYR A 120 -6.94 6.64 -17.12
N LYS A 121 -7.35 6.77 -15.86
CA LYS A 121 -8.11 7.93 -15.38
C LYS A 121 -7.25 8.77 -14.45
N LYS A 122 -7.51 10.08 -14.44
CA LYS A 122 -7.00 10.98 -13.41
C LYS A 122 -7.45 10.49 -12.02
N VAL A 123 -6.55 10.59 -11.05
CA VAL A 123 -6.81 10.19 -9.67
C VAL A 123 -7.43 11.35 -8.92
N THR A 124 -8.70 11.22 -8.54
CA THR A 124 -9.45 12.27 -7.86
C THR A 124 -9.17 12.30 -6.35
N LYS A 125 -9.58 13.38 -5.67
CA LYS A 125 -9.53 13.43 -4.20
C LYS A 125 -10.34 12.30 -3.54
N LYS A 126 -11.46 11.90 -4.16
CA LYS A 126 -12.29 10.78 -3.70
C LYS A 126 -11.54 9.46 -3.81
N ASP A 127 -10.87 9.22 -4.93
CA ASP A 127 -10.04 8.01 -5.13
C ASP A 127 -8.92 7.93 -4.10
N LYS A 128 -8.22 9.04 -3.86
CA LYS A 128 -7.17 9.09 -2.83
C LYS A 128 -7.72 8.82 -1.43
N ALA A 129 -8.87 9.37 -1.07
CA ALA A 129 -9.50 9.10 0.23
C ALA A 129 -9.89 7.62 0.39
N MET A 130 -10.40 7.00 -0.69
CA MET A 130 -10.68 5.56 -0.71
C MET A 130 -9.41 4.74 -0.47
N ILE A 131 -8.36 5.01 -1.24
CA ILE A 131 -7.10 4.29 -1.18
C ILE A 131 -6.40 4.49 0.17
N PHE A 132 -6.28 5.72 0.65
CA PHE A 132 -5.57 6.03 1.90
C PHE A 132 -6.17 5.40 3.15
N GLY A 133 -7.49 5.15 3.17
CA GLY A 133 -8.08 4.63 4.41
C GLY A 133 -9.51 4.14 4.34
N LEU A 134 -10.39 4.69 3.50
CA LEU A 134 -11.80 4.27 3.55
C LEU A 134 -12.00 2.82 3.09
N ASN A 135 -11.19 2.33 2.14
CA ASN A 135 -11.25 0.93 1.71
C ASN A 135 -10.77 -0.02 2.82
N ALA A 136 -9.64 0.30 3.46
CA ALA A 136 -9.14 -0.47 4.59
C ALA A 136 -10.12 -0.45 5.77
N ALA A 137 -10.72 0.71 6.06
CA ALA A 137 -11.72 0.83 7.11
C ALA A 137 -12.96 -0.06 6.83
N ARG A 138 -13.46 -0.05 5.58
CA ARG A 138 -14.54 -0.96 5.17
C ARG A 138 -14.13 -2.43 5.31
N LEU A 139 -12.93 -2.78 4.87
CA LEU A 139 -12.40 -4.15 4.90
C LEU A 139 -12.27 -4.69 6.33
N TYR A 140 -11.73 -3.87 7.23
CA TYR A 140 -11.49 -4.22 8.64
C TYR A 140 -12.65 -3.85 9.58
N LYS A 141 -13.80 -3.46 9.01
CA LYS A 141 -15.02 -3.09 9.77
C LYS A 141 -14.76 -1.98 10.81
N VAL A 142 -13.90 -1.03 10.46
CA VAL A 142 -13.60 0.15 11.27
C VAL A 142 -14.61 1.25 10.94
N ASP A 143 -15.37 1.69 11.94
CA ASP A 143 -16.19 2.89 11.81
C ASP A 143 -15.32 4.14 11.88
N VAL A 144 -15.20 4.84 10.75
CA VAL A 144 -14.43 6.09 10.62
C VAL A 144 -15.13 7.29 11.26
N LYS A 145 -16.43 7.19 11.55
CA LYS A 145 -17.22 8.24 12.22
C LYS A 145 -17.34 7.99 13.73
N ALA A 146 -16.94 6.82 14.22
CA ALA A 146 -16.96 6.52 15.63
C ALA A 146 -16.11 7.54 16.41
N LYS A 147 -16.71 8.12 17.45
CA LYS A 147 -15.98 8.97 18.39
C LYS A 147 -14.99 8.10 19.16
N ARG A 148 -13.71 8.25 18.86
CA ARG A 148 -12.62 7.63 19.64
C ARG A 148 -12.34 8.50 20.85
N LYS A 149 -12.11 7.89 22.01
CA LYS A 149 -11.61 8.61 23.18
C LYS A 149 -10.21 9.11 22.83
N ALA A 150 -10.02 10.42 22.85
CA ALA A 150 -8.68 10.98 22.77
C ALA A 150 -7.86 10.44 23.95
N LEU A 151 -6.58 10.17 23.71
CA LEU A 151 -5.65 10.04 24.82
C LEU A 151 -5.66 11.38 25.58
N PRO A 152 -5.68 11.38 26.92
CA PRO A 152 -5.42 12.57 27.72
C PRO A 152 -4.14 13.29 27.25
N ALA A 153 -4.09 14.61 27.36
CA ALA A 153 -3.01 15.45 26.81
C ALA A 153 -1.61 15.07 27.36
N ASP A 154 -1.56 14.35 28.47
CA ASP A 154 -0.38 13.88 29.19
C ASP A 154 -0.18 12.36 29.12
N ALA A 155 -1.08 11.58 28.52
CA ALA A 155 -1.01 10.13 28.56
C ALA A 155 0.27 9.59 27.91
N LEU A 156 0.73 10.19 26.81
CA LEU A 156 2.00 9.81 26.17
C LEU A 156 3.20 10.18 27.05
N GLU A 157 3.18 11.35 27.71
CA GLU A 157 4.25 11.76 28.61
C GLU A 157 4.27 10.88 29.87
N GLY A 158 3.11 10.49 30.38
CA GLY A 158 2.98 9.53 31.48
C GLY A 158 3.49 8.13 31.12
N ILE A 159 3.16 7.63 29.92
CA ILE A 159 3.70 6.36 29.41
C ILE A 159 5.22 6.44 29.26
N LYS A 160 5.74 7.55 28.72
CA LYS A 160 7.18 7.77 28.55
C LYS A 160 7.89 7.87 29.90
N ALA A 161 7.37 8.63 30.87
CA ALA A 161 7.92 8.73 32.21
C ALA A 161 7.95 7.37 32.91
N ALA A 162 6.86 6.60 32.83
CA ALA A 162 6.80 5.24 33.36
C ALA A 162 7.77 4.27 32.65
N TYR A 163 7.97 4.42 31.34
CA TYR A 163 8.97 3.64 30.59
C TYR A 163 10.40 3.95 31.05
N LEU A 164 10.74 5.23 31.23
CA LEU A 164 12.05 5.67 31.69
C LEU A 164 12.31 5.28 33.15
N ASP A 165 11.32 5.42 34.02
CA ASP A 165 11.38 5.01 35.44
C ASP A 165 11.63 3.50 35.59
N ARG A 166 11.02 2.69 34.72
CA ARG A 166 11.26 1.23 34.65
C ARG A 166 12.59 0.85 33.97
N GLY A 167 13.51 1.81 33.84
CA GLY A 167 14.87 1.61 33.35
C GLY A 167 15.04 1.77 31.84
N GLY A 168 13.99 2.14 31.09
CA GLY A 168 14.06 2.33 29.64
C GLY A 168 14.52 1.10 28.85
N LEU A 169 14.53 -0.06 29.51
CA LEU A 169 14.88 -1.34 28.93
C LEU A 169 13.62 -1.92 28.31
N ARG A 170 13.77 -2.49 27.12
CA ARG A 170 12.79 -3.42 26.55
C ARG A 170 12.42 -4.43 27.62
N SER A 171 11.14 -4.58 27.92
CA SER A 171 10.72 -5.70 28.75
C SER A 171 11.14 -6.97 28.01
N ASN A 172 11.99 -7.79 28.61
CA ASN A 172 12.26 -9.15 28.11
C ASN A 172 11.02 -10.07 28.25
N ALA A 173 9.85 -9.49 28.56
CA ALA A 173 8.58 -10.16 28.46
C ALA A 173 8.33 -10.54 27.00
N VAL A 174 8.19 -11.83 26.75
CA VAL A 174 7.74 -12.36 25.47
C VAL A 174 6.27 -11.98 25.32
N TYR A 175 5.94 -11.08 24.40
CA TYR A 175 4.56 -10.74 24.09
C TYR A 175 4.06 -11.62 22.95
N GLY A 176 3.12 -12.51 23.26
CA GLY A 176 2.50 -13.47 22.35
C GLY A 176 1.73 -14.53 23.12
N TRP A 177 0.86 -15.29 22.45
CA TRP A 177 0.27 -16.49 23.03
C TRP A 177 1.31 -17.61 22.98
N VAL A 178 1.87 -17.97 24.13
CA VAL A 178 2.57 -19.26 24.29
C VAL A 178 1.47 -20.30 24.52
N ARG A 179 1.41 -21.34 23.70
CA ARG A 179 0.56 -22.50 24.02
C ARG A 179 1.07 -23.11 25.32
N ALA A 180 0.17 -23.59 26.17
CA ALA A 180 0.55 -24.06 27.51
C ALA A 180 1.36 -25.38 27.49
N ASP A 181 1.69 -25.89 26.31
CA ASP A 181 2.05 -27.29 26.05
C ASP A 181 3.22 -27.42 25.04
N ASP A 182 4.07 -26.40 24.94
CA ASP A 182 5.36 -26.44 24.22
C ASP A 182 6.55 -26.61 25.20
#